data_AF-A0A1M6GGN8-F1
#
_entry.id   AF-A0A1M6GGN8-F1
#
_cell.length_a   1.000
_cell.length_b   1.000
_cell.length_c   1.000
_cell.angle_alpha   90.00
_cell.angle_beta   90.00
_cell.angle_gamma   90.00
#
_symmetry.space_group_name_H-M   'P 1'
#
loop_
_entity.id
_entity.type
_entity.pdbx_description
1 polymer ?
#
loop_
_entity_poly.entity_id
_entity_poly.type
_entity_poly.pdbx_seq_one_letter_code
_entity_poly.pdbx_strand_id
1 'polypeptide(L)'
;MKSLEFKYPIMVFAKCGCTNQVPVTEMLLEEKSPNSCDLHYNFTCPVCSGKTEKSLSITEDASDFTDLFNVFKTIPALKDELSIIKLDAVKGKVKDGTLALYGKYSHLRFWDNVVQNDIIKIPYSIK
;
A
#
# COMPACT_ATOMS: atom_id res chain seq x y z
N MET A 1 1.10 -1.48 -20.37
CA MET A 1 1.20 -1.90 -18.96
C MET A 1 2.47 -1.29 -18.41
N LYS A 2 2.39 -0.54 -17.30
CA LYS A 2 3.53 0.17 -16.71
C LYS A 2 3.86 -0.46 -15.36
N SER A 3 5.11 -0.43 -14.91
CA SER A 3 5.46 -1.01 -13.59
C SER A 3 5.37 0.07 -12.51
N LEU A 4 4.63 -0.21 -11.45
CA LEU A 4 4.50 0.63 -10.26
C LEU A 4 5.42 0.11 -9.17
N GLU A 5 6.34 0.95 -8.72
CA GLU A 5 7.27 0.65 -7.63
C GLU A 5 6.99 1.57 -6.44
N PHE A 6 6.76 0.98 -5.27
CA PHE A 6 6.57 1.73 -4.03
C PHE A 6 7.88 2.36 -3.57
N LYS A 7 7.84 3.62 -3.17
CA LYS A 7 9.04 4.34 -2.72
C LYS A 7 9.16 4.38 -1.21
N TYR A 8 10.40 4.34 -0.72
CA TYR A 8 10.73 4.79 0.63
C TYR A 8 10.13 6.18 0.88
N PRO A 9 9.51 6.43 2.05
CA PRO A 9 9.52 5.61 3.26
C PRO A 9 8.39 4.58 3.37
N ILE A 10 7.73 4.16 2.29
CA ILE A 10 6.66 3.15 2.38
C ILE A 10 7.17 1.74 2.09
N MET A 11 6.69 0.79 2.89
CA MET A 11 6.80 -0.65 2.63
C MET A 11 5.41 -1.25 2.48
N VAL A 12 5.22 -2.09 1.47
CA VAL A 12 3.94 -2.75 1.17
C VAL A 12 4.13 -4.25 1.24
N PHE A 13 3.25 -4.93 1.96
CA PHE A 13 3.25 -6.39 2.07
C PHE A 13 1.87 -6.95 1.74
N ALA A 14 1.81 -7.92 0.85
CA ALA A 14 0.59 -8.67 0.56
C ALA A 14 0.38 -9.75 1.62
N LYS A 15 -0.87 -9.95 2.04
CA LYS A 15 -1.25 -10.99 2.99
C LYS A 15 -1.44 -12.31 2.25
N CYS A 16 -0.71 -13.34 2.65
CA CYS A 16 -0.91 -14.70 2.18
C CYS A 16 -1.99 -15.41 3.02
N GLY A 17 -2.69 -16.39 2.43
CA GLY A 17 -3.68 -17.21 3.14
C GLY A 17 -3.09 -18.01 4.31
N CYS A 18 -1.78 -18.25 4.34
CA CYS A 18 -1.10 -18.86 5.48
C CYS A 18 -0.71 -17.86 6.58
N THR A 19 -1.30 -16.65 6.59
CA THR A 19 -1.05 -15.53 7.52
C THR A 19 0.31 -14.84 7.38
N ASN A 20 1.22 -15.36 6.56
CA ASN A 20 2.47 -14.69 6.25
C ASN A 20 2.27 -13.42 5.41
N GLN A 21 3.22 -12.51 5.55
CA GLN A 21 3.28 -11.27 4.79
C GLN A 21 4.42 -11.35 3.78
N VAL A 22 4.12 -11.06 2.51
CA VAL A 22 5.09 -11.14 1.42
C VAL A 22 5.33 -9.72 0.88
N PRO A 23 6.58 -9.23 0.83
CA PRO A 23 6.85 -7.88 0.35
C PRO A 23 6.41 -7.72 -1.10
N VAL A 24 5.72 -6.62 -1.40
CA VAL A 24 5.32 -6.24 -2.76
C VAL A 24 6.31 -5.18 -3.24
N THR A 25 7.25 -5.59 -4.07
CA THR A 25 8.26 -4.70 -4.67
C THR A 25 7.73 -3.98 -5.89
N GLU A 26 6.84 -4.62 -6.65
CA GLU A 26 6.26 -4.08 -7.87
C GLU A 26 4.80 -4.51 -8.06
N MET A 27 4.03 -3.66 -8.75
CA MET A 27 2.72 -3.97 -9.27
C MET A 27 2.65 -3.53 -10.73
N LEU A 28 1.87 -4.22 -11.56
CA LEU A 28 1.67 -3.82 -12.94
C LEU A 28 0.40 -2.97 -13.05
N LEU A 29 0.54 -1.75 -13.55
CA LEU A 29 -0.55 -0.82 -13.80
C LEU A 29 -1.02 -0.94 -15.25
N GLU A 30 -2.32 -1.20 -15.40
CA GLU A 30 -3.01 -1.20 -16.68
C GLU A 30 -4.09 -0.11 -16.69
N GLU A 31 -3.87 0.96 -17.47
CA GLU A 31 -4.85 2.02 -17.67
C GLU A 31 -5.94 1.50 -18.63
N LYS A 32 -7.19 1.43 -18.16
CA LYS A 32 -8.33 0.93 -18.96
C LYS A 32 -9.12 2.08 -19.58
N SER A 33 -9.36 3.13 -18.80
CA SER A 33 -10.08 4.33 -19.22
C SER A 33 -9.57 5.55 -18.44
N PRO A 34 -9.99 6.79 -18.79
CA PRO A 34 -9.63 7.97 -18.00
C PRO A 34 -9.98 7.87 -16.51
N ASN A 35 -10.99 7.06 -16.18
CA ASN A 35 -11.55 6.95 -14.84
C ASN A 35 -11.36 5.54 -14.24
N SER A 36 -10.60 4.67 -14.89
CA SER A 36 -10.35 3.31 -14.39
C SER A 36 -8.98 2.75 -14.77
N CYS A 37 -8.38 2.04 -13.82
CA CYS A 37 -7.17 1.29 -14.03
C CYS A 37 -7.21 -0.02 -13.22
N ASP A 38 -6.45 -1.01 -13.67
CA ASP A 38 -6.25 -2.26 -12.95
C ASP A 38 -4.82 -2.31 -12.40
N LEU A 39 -4.69 -2.69 -11.13
CA LEU A 39 -3.41 -3.05 -10.52
C LEU A 39 -3.30 -4.56 -10.42
N HIS A 40 -2.30 -5.11 -11.09
CA HIS A 40 -2.00 -6.53 -11.06
C HIS A 40 -0.78 -6.79 -10.20
N TYR A 41 -0.86 -7.79 -9.33
CA TYR A 41 0.29 -8.28 -8.58
C TYR A 41 0.27 -9.79 -8.50
N ASN A 42 1.46 -10.37 -8.53
CA ASN A 42 1.66 -11.78 -8.28
C ASN A 42 2.81 -11.99 -7.30
N PHE A 43 2.71 -13.02 -6.49
CA PHE A 43 3.80 -13.44 -5.62
C PHE A 43 3.70 -14.94 -5.31
N THR A 44 4.83 -15.52 -4.94
CA THR A 44 4.88 -16.86 -4.34
C THR A 44 5.29 -16.71 -2.89
N CYS A 45 4.49 -17.23 -1.96
CA CYS A 45 4.80 -17.18 -0.55
C CYS A 45 6.02 -18.06 -0.24
N PRO A 46 7.08 -17.53 0.39
CA PRO A 46 8.29 -18.32 0.67
C PRO A 46 8.06 -19.39 1.75
N VAL A 47 6.97 -19.30 2.53
CA VAL A 47 6.70 -20.22 3.65
C VAL A 47 5.78 -21.37 3.24
N CYS A 48 4.63 -21.10 2.60
CA CYS A 48 3.69 -22.13 2.19
C CYS A 48 3.77 -22.49 0.69
N SER A 49 4.64 -21.83 -0.07
CA SER A 49 4.74 -21.94 -1.53
C SER A 49 3.45 -21.61 -2.30
N GLY A 50 2.44 -21.05 -1.61
CA GLY A 50 1.19 -20.62 -2.22
C GLY A 50 1.43 -19.49 -3.21
N LYS A 51 0.92 -19.66 -4.43
CA LYS A 51 0.93 -18.62 -5.46
C LYS A 51 -0.32 -17.77 -5.31
N THR A 52 -0.15 -16.46 -5.40
CA THR A 52 -1.25 -15.51 -5.43
C THR A 52 -1.08 -14.65 -6.66
N GLU A 53 -2.17 -14.51 -7.42
CA GLU A 53 -2.29 -13.61 -8.55
C GLU A 53 -3.63 -12.88 -8.39
N LYS A 54 -3.57 -11.55 -8.41
CA LYS A 54 -4.73 -10.70 -8.16
C LYS A 54 -4.68 -9.50 -9.09
N SER A 55 -5.85 -9.17 -9.63
CA SER A 55 -6.13 -7.90 -10.29
C SER A 55 -7.08 -7.10 -9.42
N LEU A 56 -6.76 -5.83 -9.21
CA LEU A 56 -7.55 -4.88 -8.45
C LEU A 56 -8.03 -3.79 -9.39
N SER A 57 -9.33 -3.79 -9.69
CA SER A 57 -9.95 -2.72 -10.45
C SER A 57 -10.17 -1.49 -9.58
N ILE A 58 -9.65 -0.35 -10.04
CA ILE A 58 -9.68 0.92 -9.33
C ILE A 58 -10.40 1.92 -10.23
N THR A 59 -11.46 2.52 -9.68
CA THR A 59 -12.26 3.57 -10.34
C THR A 59 -12.08 4.91 -9.64
N GLU A 60 -12.86 5.92 -9.99
CA GLU A 60 -12.92 7.20 -9.25
C GLU A 60 -13.41 7.04 -7.80
N ASP A 61 -14.17 5.98 -7.54
CA ASP A 61 -14.60 5.62 -6.21
C ASP A 61 -13.48 4.97 -5.41
N ALA A 62 -13.41 5.30 -4.12
CA ALA A 62 -12.38 4.78 -3.24
C ALA A 62 -12.58 3.28 -2.99
N SER A 63 -11.67 2.47 -3.54
CA SER A 63 -11.55 1.05 -3.28
C SER A 63 -10.71 0.82 -2.02
N ASP A 64 -11.12 -0.15 -1.19
CA ASP A 64 -10.44 -0.50 0.06
C ASP A 64 -9.59 -1.77 -0.14
N PHE A 65 -8.30 -1.69 0.20
CA PHE A 65 -7.34 -2.78 0.06
C PHE A 65 -6.74 -3.21 1.41
N THR A 66 -7.33 -2.76 2.51
CA THR A 66 -6.82 -3.02 3.88
C THR A 66 -6.72 -4.50 4.19
N ASP A 67 -7.61 -5.32 3.63
CA ASP A 67 -7.59 -6.78 3.83
C ASP A 67 -6.51 -7.48 3.00
N LEU A 68 -6.06 -6.87 1.90
CA LEU A 68 -5.10 -7.44 0.97
C LEU A 68 -3.67 -7.10 1.35
N PHE A 69 -3.45 -5.89 1.88
CA PHE A 69 -2.11 -5.40 2.16
C PHE A 69 -1.96 -4.91 3.59
N ASN A 70 -0.77 -5.13 4.16
CA ASN A 70 -0.27 -4.32 5.24
C ASN A 70 0.72 -3.31 4.65
N VAL A 71 0.47 -2.03 4.89
CA VAL A 71 1.34 -0.95 4.45
C VAL A 71 1.94 -0.30 5.68
N PHE A 72 3.24 -0.01 5.63
CA PHE A 72 3.98 0.60 6.72
C PHE A 72 4.66 1.88 6.25
N LYS A 73 4.55 2.94 7.05
CA LYS A 73 5.38 4.13 6.93
C LYS A 73 6.60 3.95 7.82
N THR A 74 7.76 4.11 7.22
CA THR A 74 9.05 4.08 7.89
C THR A 74 9.40 5.49 8.37
N ILE A 75 9.88 5.61 9.58
CA ILE A 75 10.38 6.87 10.14
C ILE A 75 11.86 6.64 10.46
N PRO A 76 12.77 7.29 9.73
CA PRO A 76 14.19 7.22 10.06
C PRO A 76 14.39 7.89 11.43
N ALA A 77 14.89 7.14 12.42
CA ALA A 77 15.28 7.72 13.71
C ALA A 77 16.75 8.15 13.71
N LEU A 78 17.09 9.07 14.61
CA LEU A 78 18.41 9.69 14.71
C LEU A 78 19.52 8.77 15.27
N LYS A 79 19.18 7.57 15.76
CA LYS A 79 20.12 6.64 16.42
C LYS A 79 19.80 5.19 16.04
N ASP A 80 20.24 4.71 14.88
CA ASP A 80 20.21 3.31 14.39
C ASP A 80 18.89 2.51 14.55
N GLU A 81 17.81 3.15 14.97
CA GLU A 81 16.51 2.57 15.22
C GLU A 81 15.58 2.89 14.06
N LEU A 82 14.92 1.85 13.54
CA LEU A 82 13.90 2.01 12.53
C LEU A 82 12.53 1.96 13.21
N SER A 83 11.83 3.10 13.21
CA SER A 83 10.43 3.11 13.63
C SER A 83 9.54 2.85 12.42
N ILE A 84 8.61 1.90 12.55
CA ILE A 84 7.61 1.61 11.51
C ILE A 84 6.21 1.81 12.07
N ILE A 85 5.35 2.47 11.31
CA ILE A 85 3.94 2.69 11.63
C ILE A 85 3.11 1.94 10.61
N LYS A 86 2.30 0.99 11.07
CA LYS A 86 1.33 0.32 10.21
C LYS A 86 0.18 1.28 9.89
N LEU A 87 -0.24 1.31 8.63
CA LEU A 87 -1.44 2.04 8.21
C LEU A 87 -2.69 1.21 8.55
N ASP A 88 -3.66 1.86 9.18
CA ASP A 88 -4.92 1.26 9.63
C ASP A 88 -5.86 0.93 8.47
N ALA A 89 -5.82 1.75 7.42
CA ALA A 89 -6.56 1.50 6.20
C ALA A 89 -5.74 1.89 4.97
N VAL A 90 -5.94 1.18 3.87
CA VAL A 90 -5.27 1.43 2.59
C VAL A 90 -6.34 1.54 1.50
N LYS A 91 -6.35 2.65 0.78
CA LYS A 91 -7.34 2.91 -0.26
C LYS A 91 -6.70 3.39 -1.54
N GLY A 92 -7.32 3.06 -2.67
CA GLY A 92 -6.95 3.60 -3.97
C GLY A 92 -8.16 4.14 -4.72
N LYS A 93 -7.93 5.16 -5.53
CA LYS A 93 -8.88 5.66 -6.52
C LYS A 93 -8.15 6.30 -7.68
N VAL A 94 -8.83 6.46 -8.80
CA VAL A 94 -8.40 7.32 -9.89
C VAL A 94 -8.80 8.75 -9.55
N LYS A 95 -7.85 9.68 -9.62
CA LYS A 95 -8.07 11.12 -9.43
C LYS A 95 -7.34 11.86 -10.53
N ASP A 96 -8.06 12.72 -11.25
CA ASP A 96 -7.53 13.53 -12.34
C ASP A 96 -6.80 12.68 -13.42
N GLY A 97 -7.37 11.52 -13.75
CA GLY A 97 -6.80 10.57 -14.72
C GLY A 97 -5.60 9.76 -14.22
N THR A 98 -5.23 9.89 -12.95
CA THR A 98 -4.07 9.20 -12.36
C THR A 98 -4.48 8.34 -11.18
N LEU A 99 -3.82 7.19 -11.02
CA LEU A 99 -3.95 6.42 -9.80
C LEU A 99 -3.52 7.26 -8.60
N ALA A 100 -4.23 7.13 -7.49
CA ALA A 100 -3.85 7.72 -6.24
C ALA A 100 -4.09 6.73 -5.10
N LEU A 101 -3.02 6.42 -4.39
CA LEU A 101 -3.02 5.51 -3.23
C LEU A 101 -2.85 6.31 -1.95
N TYR A 102 -3.63 5.98 -0.95
CA TYR A 102 -3.66 6.65 0.34
C TYR A 102 -3.75 5.64 1.47
N GLY A 103 -3.24 6.01 2.64
CA GLY A 103 -3.47 5.25 3.84
C GLY A 103 -3.83 6.12 5.03
N LYS A 104 -4.65 5.56 5.91
CA LYS A 104 -4.98 6.13 7.21
C LYS A 104 -4.01 5.59 8.24
N TYR A 105 -3.59 6.41 9.19
CA TYR A 105 -2.90 5.92 10.39
C TYR A 105 -3.31 6.72 11.61
N SER A 106 -3.32 6.04 12.74
CA SER A 106 -3.54 6.61 14.05
C SER A 106 -2.25 6.59 14.85
N HIS A 107 -1.98 7.65 15.61
CA HIS A 107 -0.85 7.70 16.54
C HIS A 107 -1.21 8.48 17.80
N LEU A 108 -0.64 8.06 18.92
CA LEU A 108 -0.78 8.77 20.18
C LEU A 108 0.15 9.99 20.17
N ARG A 109 -0.41 11.19 20.35
CA ARG A 109 0.38 12.38 20.55
C ARG A 109 0.86 12.46 22.00
N PHE A 110 2.18 12.46 22.17
CA PHE A 110 2.80 12.37 23.49
C PHE A 110 2.50 13.54 24.43
N TRP A 111 2.22 14.73 23.91
CA TRP A 111 2.06 15.94 24.73
C TRP A 111 0.62 16.17 25.24
N ASP A 112 -0.39 15.53 24.65
CA ASP A 112 -1.80 15.72 25.05
C ASP A 112 -2.61 14.42 25.19
N ASN A 113 -2.00 13.24 25.05
CA ASN A 113 -2.65 11.93 25.13
C ASN A 113 -3.85 11.75 24.17
N VAL A 114 -3.91 12.54 23.09
CA VAL A 114 -4.96 12.41 22.06
C VAL A 114 -4.47 11.48 20.95
N VAL A 115 -5.35 10.57 20.51
CA VAL A 115 -5.12 9.78 19.29
C VAL A 115 -5.41 10.66 18.08
N GLN A 116 -4.36 11.04 17.35
CA GLN A 116 -4.50 11.74 16.07
C GLN A 116 -4.69 10.74 14.94
N ASN A 117 -5.65 11.02 14.06
CA ASN A 117 -5.92 10.25 12.86
C ASN A 117 -5.56 11.08 11.63
N ASP A 118 -4.63 10.57 10.83
CA ASP A 118 -4.13 11.26 9.64
C ASP A 118 -4.32 10.41 8.38
N ILE A 119 -4.33 11.09 7.22
CA ILE A 119 -4.31 10.45 5.90
C ILE A 119 -3.02 10.86 5.19
N ILE A 120 -2.27 9.88 4.70
CA ILE A 120 -1.06 10.10 3.91
C ILE A 120 -1.23 9.54 2.50
N LYS A 121 -0.57 10.18 1.53
CA LYS A 121 -0.38 9.62 0.20
C LYS A 121 0.67 8.50 0.30
N ILE A 122 0.44 7.40 -0.40
CA ILE A 122 1.41 6.33 -0.58
C ILE A 122 2.23 6.66 -1.85
N PRO A 123 3.50 7.10 -1.72
CA PRO A 123 4.35 7.41 -2.87
C PRO A 123 4.72 6.16 -3.66
N TYR A 124 4.70 6.30 -4.99
CA TYR A 124 5.20 5.31 -5.93
C TYR A 124 5.82 6.01 -7.14
N SER A 125 6.63 5.30 -7.92
CA SER A 125 7.06 5.68 -9.27
C SER A 125 6.50 4.73 -10.31
N ILE A 126 6.33 5.26 -11.52
CA ILE A 126 6.06 4.46 -12.70
C ILE A 126 7.38 4.27 -13.44
N LYS A 127 7.75 3.01 -13.69
CA LYS A 127 8.84 2.58 -14.56
C LYS A 127 8.28 2.17 -15.92
#